data_AF-A0A959NLM8-F1
#
_entry.id   AF-A0A959NLM8-F1
#
_cell.length_a   1.000
_cell.length_b   1.000
_cell.length_c   1.000
_cell.angle_alpha   90.00
_cell.angle_beta   90.00
_cell.angle_gamma   90.00
#
_symmetry.space_group_name_H-M   'P 1'
#
loop_
_entity.id
_entity.type
_entity.pdbx_description
1 polymer ?
#
loop_
_entity_poly.entity_id
_entity_poly.type
_entity_poly.pdbx_seq_one_letter_code
_entity_poly.pdbx_strand_id
1 'polypeptide(L)'
;MKTVKNLIKVTLIVSLTLLLISCSEDSPVKVDTEKNAADIQEYISKLSYNPDQMLNVQSTGGEESTREVLEDTSSTITSGNITTICRQTTYNLKKNFDQIAILRPTTGIVWAGALVKGNQSLMDGIPEPIGIERAPITFSVNLPGMGANGTRTVNNPAASSVQAAIDSSLEWWNNNAYVDGYVNAANSSFHLGTSYSSKQLSLDVDLNAEWASGSVSTQFNYFSSETKKVVMAVFKQAFYDVIFDTPISPEKVFSEETTLSKVQSVINDATAPAYIKSVTYGRIIMFRMETTNTFKSADVQAAFEYAAGFSVDGSLKATYDEILQESSIDLVTIGGNAAVATEPISSANSNSATTILQKIQSVISGENALYSKNNPGVPIGYSVFYLKDNSLAKLGYTTEYTANECVTTQNSNTFNIYLGNFSVIKDCDGIEGGGEFYFKVQFLDENNNVLANGFNKYLDVYDPYNYLINQTKTFTMPRTIGKKVVVKLICYESDKDILGNVYYDSRMNGATISGIHSYNSNGTWSGTSPSSRSIEIGKDTNCNVKLHYSITYQ
;
A
#
# COMPACT_ATOMS: atom_id res chain seq x y z
N MET A 1 72.62 89.07 65.56
CA MET A 1 73.56 89.03 66.69
C MET A 1 73.17 87.87 67.58
N LYS A 2 74.04 86.84 67.70
CA LYS A 2 74.01 85.74 68.70
C LYS A 2 72.82 84.74 68.62
N THR A 3 72.93 83.42 68.69
CA THR A 3 74.03 82.43 68.70
C THR A 3 73.42 81.05 68.35
N VAL A 4 74.30 80.12 68.01
CA VAL A 4 74.19 78.78 67.44
C VAL A 4 74.01 77.65 68.49
N LYS A 5 73.55 76.45 68.03
CA LYS A 5 73.68 75.05 68.57
C LYS A 5 72.76 74.66 69.76
N ASN A 6 72.19 73.45 69.94
CA ASN A 6 72.47 72.04 69.52
C ASN A 6 71.17 71.18 69.68
N LEU A 7 70.76 70.25 68.80
CA LEU A 7 71.10 68.80 68.64
C LEU A 7 70.52 67.83 69.71
N ILE A 8 69.64 66.89 69.30
CA ILE A 8 69.37 65.48 69.74
C ILE A 8 68.01 65.03 69.13
N LYS A 9 67.97 64.34 67.98
CA LYS A 9 67.83 62.88 67.74
C LYS A 9 66.52 62.17 68.17
N VAL A 10 65.74 61.79 67.14
CA VAL A 10 65.16 60.44 66.85
C VAL A 10 63.91 59.98 67.64
N THR A 11 62.74 59.91 66.97
CA THR A 11 61.99 58.67 66.58
C THR A 11 60.49 58.93 66.32
N LEU A 12 60.06 58.66 65.08
CA LEU A 12 58.86 57.93 64.62
C LEU A 12 57.53 57.97 65.44
N ILE A 13 56.46 58.42 64.80
CA ILE A 13 55.18 57.69 64.50
C ILE A 13 54.12 58.74 64.14
N VAL A 14 53.78 58.84 62.85
CA VAL A 14 52.64 59.60 62.34
C VAL A 14 51.47 58.63 62.22
N SER A 15 50.45 58.84 63.06
CA SER A 15 49.18 58.13 63.01
C SER A 15 48.39 58.64 61.80
N LEU A 16 48.27 57.81 60.76
CA LEU A 16 47.42 58.04 59.59
C LEU A 16 46.14 57.22 59.77
N THR A 17 45.06 57.91 60.07
CA THR A 17 43.71 57.36 60.18
C THR A 17 43.21 57.02 58.78
N LEU A 18 43.19 55.73 58.43
CA LEU A 18 42.66 55.22 57.16
C LEU A 18 41.14 55.10 57.26
N LEU A 19 40.42 55.83 56.41
CA LEU A 19 39.00 55.62 56.13
C LEU A 19 38.81 54.22 55.53
N LEU A 20 38.02 53.37 56.20
CA LEU A 20 37.49 52.14 55.64
C LEU A 20 36.37 52.50 54.66
N ILE A 21 36.71 52.59 53.38
CA ILE A 21 35.74 52.46 52.28
C ILE A 21 35.47 50.95 52.15
N SER A 22 34.28 50.54 52.55
CA SER A 22 33.72 49.22 52.28
C SER A 22 33.43 49.14 50.77
N CYS A 23 34.40 48.60 50.02
CA CYS A 23 34.13 47.99 48.72
C CYS A 23 33.65 46.56 48.98
N SER A 24 32.36 46.30 48.80
CA SER A 24 31.89 44.95 48.52
C SER A 24 32.45 44.55 47.15
N GLU A 25 33.51 43.74 47.15
CA GLU A 25 33.86 42.96 45.98
C GLU A 25 32.73 41.94 45.76
N ASP A 26 31.75 42.29 44.92
CA ASP A 26 30.95 41.29 44.21
C ASP A 26 31.90 40.56 43.25
N SER A 27 32.62 39.58 43.80
CA SER A 27 33.31 38.58 43.01
C SER A 27 32.24 37.85 42.18
N PRO A 28 32.34 37.78 40.84
CA PRO A 28 31.47 36.90 40.08
C PRO A 28 31.70 35.48 40.62
N VAL A 29 30.60 34.82 41.00
CA VAL A 29 30.61 33.42 41.42
C VAL A 29 31.35 32.62 40.34
N LYS A 30 32.56 32.15 40.64
CA LYS A 30 33.26 31.23 39.75
C LYS A 30 32.44 29.95 39.70
N VAL A 31 31.82 29.69 38.57
CA VAL A 31 31.15 28.42 38.28
C VAL A 31 32.23 27.35 38.32
N ASP A 32 32.12 26.41 39.25
CA ASP A 32 32.97 25.22 39.31
C ASP A 32 32.49 24.24 38.23
N THR A 33 33.00 24.43 37.02
CA THR A 33 32.53 23.75 35.80
C THR A 33 32.79 22.24 35.85
N GLU A 34 33.91 21.80 36.43
CA GLU A 34 34.23 20.37 36.59
C GLU A 34 33.28 19.70 37.58
N LYS A 35 33.01 20.34 38.73
CA LYS A 35 32.04 19.83 39.70
C LYS A 35 30.63 19.77 39.11
N ASN A 36 30.19 20.81 38.40
CA ASN A 36 28.88 20.82 37.77
C ASN A 36 28.73 19.71 36.71
N ALA A 37 29.77 19.44 35.91
CA ALA A 37 29.74 18.36 34.93
C ALA A 37 29.58 16.98 35.59
N ALA A 38 30.34 16.70 36.66
CA ALA A 38 30.22 15.46 37.43
C ALA A 38 28.83 15.31 38.09
N ASP A 39 28.32 16.38 38.69
CA ASP A 39 27.01 16.42 39.32
C ASP A 39 25.87 16.18 38.29
N ILE A 40 25.99 16.74 37.08
CA ILE A 40 25.04 16.52 35.97
C ILE A 40 25.07 15.06 35.49
N GLN A 41 26.27 14.50 35.30
CA GLN A 41 26.43 13.10 34.91
C GLN A 41 25.80 12.16 35.95
N GLU A 42 26.09 12.39 37.23
CA GLU A 42 25.53 11.63 38.34
C GLU A 42 24.00 11.76 38.39
N TYR A 43 23.46 12.96 38.21
CA TYR A 43 22.01 13.18 38.16
C TYR A 43 21.34 12.40 37.03
N ILE A 44 21.82 12.52 35.77
CA ILE A 44 21.20 11.86 34.61
C ILE A 44 21.30 10.34 34.72
N SER A 45 22.44 9.81 35.18
CA SER A 45 22.62 8.37 35.37
C SER A 45 21.70 7.78 36.45
N LYS A 46 21.28 8.59 37.43
CA LYS A 46 20.36 8.20 38.51
C LYS A 46 18.88 8.38 38.19
N LEU A 47 18.53 8.96 37.05
CA LEU A 47 17.13 9.08 36.64
C LEU A 47 16.45 7.71 36.64
N SER A 48 15.27 7.64 37.27
CA SER A 48 14.54 6.40 37.47
C SER A 48 13.33 6.36 36.55
N TYR A 49 13.51 5.78 35.37
CA TYR A 49 12.44 5.58 34.40
C TYR A 49 12.58 4.23 33.70
N ASN A 50 11.45 3.70 33.22
CA ASN A 50 11.41 2.50 32.40
C ASN A 50 11.17 2.91 30.93
N PRO A 51 12.19 2.84 30.05
CA PRO A 51 12.08 3.30 28.67
C PRO A 51 11.00 2.56 27.87
N ASP A 52 10.79 1.28 28.18
CA ASP A 52 9.80 0.45 27.51
C ASP A 52 8.37 0.86 27.88
N GLN A 53 8.13 1.14 29.16
CA GLN A 53 6.81 1.61 29.61
C GLN A 53 6.50 3.02 29.11
N MET A 54 7.49 3.91 29.07
CA MET A 54 7.30 5.30 28.65
C MET A 54 6.86 5.43 27.20
N LEU A 55 7.41 4.60 26.31
CA LEU A 55 7.11 4.63 24.87
C LEU A 55 6.33 3.40 24.42
N ASN A 56 5.62 2.77 25.37
CA ASN A 56 4.69 1.67 25.13
C ASN A 56 5.28 0.53 24.27
N VAL A 57 6.54 0.16 24.51
CA VAL A 57 7.22 -0.91 23.77
C VAL A 57 6.46 -2.23 23.91
N GLN A 58 6.17 -2.85 22.77
CA GLN A 58 5.39 -4.08 22.68
C GLN A 58 6.28 -5.31 22.66
N SER A 59 5.81 -6.40 23.27
CA SER A 59 6.48 -7.71 23.18
C SER A 59 6.17 -8.37 21.83
N THR A 60 7.11 -8.30 20.90
CA THR A 60 7.02 -8.88 19.54
C THR A 60 7.85 -10.16 19.35
N GLY A 61 8.45 -10.70 20.42
CA GLY A 61 9.29 -11.90 20.32
C GLY A 61 10.61 -11.72 19.55
N GLY A 62 11.02 -10.47 19.32
CA GLY A 62 12.24 -10.12 18.58
C GLY A 62 12.00 -9.64 17.15
N GLU A 63 10.79 -9.82 16.62
CA GLU A 63 10.39 -9.33 15.30
C GLU A 63 10.02 -7.84 15.30
N GLU A 64 10.03 -7.19 14.14
CA GLU A 64 9.59 -5.79 14.00
C GLU A 64 8.09 -5.62 14.33
N SER A 65 7.27 -6.61 13.97
CA SER A 65 5.85 -6.64 14.25
C SER A 65 5.33 -8.07 14.43
N THR A 66 4.21 -8.22 15.15
CA THR A 66 3.53 -9.50 15.33
C THR A 66 2.01 -9.36 15.17
N ARG A 67 1.38 -10.42 14.67
CA ARG A 67 -0.08 -10.56 14.62
C ARG A 67 -0.51 -11.81 15.36
N GLU A 68 -1.37 -11.63 16.33
CA GLU A 68 -2.05 -12.71 17.05
C GLU A 68 -3.49 -12.82 16.55
N VAL A 69 -3.95 -14.02 16.20
CA VAL A 69 -5.35 -14.25 15.82
C VAL A 69 -6.18 -14.35 17.11
N LEU A 70 -7.15 -13.46 17.25
CA LEU A 70 -8.10 -13.47 18.37
C LEU A 70 -9.36 -14.25 18.03
N GLU A 71 -9.85 -14.10 16.81
CA GLU A 71 -11.08 -14.74 16.32
C GLU A 71 -10.97 -15.01 14.81
N ASP A 72 -11.57 -16.09 14.34
CA ASP A 72 -11.61 -16.43 12.93
C ASP A 72 -12.94 -17.12 12.60
N THR A 73 -13.75 -16.47 11.78
CA THR A 73 -15.07 -16.94 11.37
C THR A 73 -15.21 -16.95 9.86
N SER A 74 -16.11 -17.79 9.36
CA SER A 74 -16.39 -17.90 7.93
C SER A 74 -17.90 -17.93 7.71
N SER A 75 -18.34 -17.22 6.68
CA SER A 75 -19.74 -17.16 6.26
C SER A 75 -19.84 -17.40 4.76
N THR A 76 -20.95 -18.04 4.36
CA THR A 76 -21.24 -18.34 2.96
C THR A 76 -22.59 -17.76 2.60
N ILE A 77 -22.61 -16.87 1.62
CA ILE A 77 -23.82 -16.21 1.13
C ILE A 77 -24.04 -16.68 -0.32
N THR A 78 -25.19 -17.32 -0.57
CA THR A 78 -25.58 -17.73 -1.92
C THR A 78 -26.78 -16.90 -2.37
N SER A 79 -26.63 -16.16 -3.46
CA SER A 79 -27.69 -15.35 -4.08
C SER A 79 -27.77 -15.67 -5.57
N GLY A 80 -28.86 -16.32 -5.98
CA GLY A 80 -29.03 -16.76 -7.37
C GLY A 80 -27.94 -17.74 -7.82
N ASN A 81 -27.20 -17.36 -8.86
CA ASN A 81 -26.09 -18.14 -9.43
C ASN A 81 -24.72 -17.79 -8.83
N ILE A 82 -24.66 -16.99 -7.77
CA ILE A 82 -23.42 -16.50 -7.17
C ILE A 82 -23.32 -17.02 -5.73
N THR A 83 -22.15 -17.55 -5.37
CA THR A 83 -21.77 -17.81 -3.97
C THR A 83 -20.61 -16.92 -3.59
N THR A 84 -20.73 -16.26 -2.45
CA THR A 84 -19.66 -15.48 -1.82
C THR A 84 -19.28 -16.14 -0.50
N ILE A 85 -18.00 -16.46 -0.33
CA ILE A 85 -17.46 -16.96 0.93
C ILE A 85 -16.65 -15.82 1.53
N CYS A 86 -17.05 -15.34 2.71
CA CYS A 86 -16.35 -14.30 3.46
C CYS A 86 -15.71 -14.90 4.71
N ARG A 87 -14.40 -14.73 4.83
CA ARG A 87 -13.64 -15.07 6.04
C ARG A 87 -13.32 -13.79 6.79
N GLN A 88 -13.75 -13.74 8.05
CA GLN A 88 -13.53 -12.62 8.95
C GLN A 88 -12.55 -13.06 10.04
N THR A 89 -11.36 -12.48 10.05
CA THR A 89 -10.32 -12.80 11.04
C THR A 89 -9.96 -11.54 11.82
N THR A 90 -10.16 -11.58 13.14
CA THR A 90 -9.77 -10.51 14.06
C THR A 90 -8.37 -10.77 14.59
N TYR A 91 -7.51 -9.77 14.46
CA TYR A 91 -6.12 -9.82 14.88
C TYR A 91 -5.83 -8.77 15.94
N ASN A 92 -4.91 -9.08 16.85
CA ASN A 92 -4.15 -8.08 17.60
C ASN A 92 -2.79 -7.89 16.92
N LEU A 93 -2.55 -6.70 16.37
CA LEU A 93 -1.29 -6.31 15.75
C LEU A 93 -0.47 -5.49 16.74
N LYS A 94 0.79 -5.89 16.95
CA LYS A 94 1.79 -5.15 17.74
C LYS A 94 2.98 -4.80 16.87
N LYS A 95 3.51 -3.58 16.99
CA LYS A 95 4.68 -3.12 16.24
C LYS A 95 5.50 -2.14 17.08
N ASN A 96 6.83 -2.23 16.97
CA ASN A 96 7.75 -1.24 17.54
C ASN A 96 8.49 -0.53 16.41
N PHE A 97 8.57 0.79 16.48
CA PHE A 97 9.37 1.60 15.55
C PHE A 97 10.64 2.08 16.22
N ASP A 98 11.75 2.01 15.49
CA ASP A 98 13.03 2.62 15.85
C ASP A 98 13.41 3.81 14.93
N GLN A 99 12.72 3.92 13.79
CA GLN A 99 12.76 5.05 12.86
C GLN A 99 11.38 5.70 12.79
N ILE A 100 11.28 6.95 13.23
CA ILE A 100 10.04 7.71 13.21
C ILE A 100 9.96 8.46 11.88
N ALA A 101 8.90 8.23 11.11
CA ALA A 101 8.69 8.93 9.84
C ALA A 101 8.18 10.36 10.07
N ILE A 102 8.69 11.32 9.30
CA ILE A 102 8.27 12.72 9.35
C ILE A 102 7.14 12.91 8.34
N LEU A 103 5.89 12.84 8.83
CA LEU A 103 4.66 12.93 8.02
C LEU A 103 3.92 14.27 8.18
N ARG A 104 4.53 15.19 8.92
CA ARG A 104 4.08 16.57 9.12
C ARG A 104 5.30 17.48 9.32
N PRO A 105 5.17 18.79 9.11
CA PRO A 105 6.26 19.72 9.39
C PRO A 105 6.69 19.68 10.86
N THR A 106 7.96 19.37 11.12
CA THR A 106 8.61 19.41 12.45
C THR A 106 9.79 20.40 12.47
N THR A 107 9.71 21.40 11.60
CA THR A 107 10.78 22.38 11.33
C THR A 107 11.29 23.02 12.62
N GLY A 108 12.62 23.01 12.80
CA GLY A 108 13.29 23.59 13.96
C GLY A 108 13.40 22.68 15.19
N ILE A 109 12.70 21.53 15.21
CA ILE A 109 12.74 20.56 16.31
C ILE A 109 13.62 19.37 15.93
N VAL A 110 13.37 18.75 14.78
CA VAL A 110 14.07 17.53 14.36
C VAL A 110 15.34 17.87 13.59
N TRP A 111 16.50 17.67 14.23
CA TRP A 111 17.83 17.80 13.63
C TRP A 111 18.84 16.94 14.40
N ALA A 112 19.92 16.51 13.74
CA ALA A 112 20.91 15.60 14.34
C ALA A 112 21.62 16.25 15.55
N GLY A 113 21.48 15.65 16.73
CA GLY A 113 22.00 16.16 18.00
C GLY A 113 21.02 17.04 18.78
N ALA A 114 19.79 17.24 18.31
CA ALA A 114 18.73 17.87 19.10
C ALA A 114 18.44 17.07 20.37
N LEU A 115 18.28 17.73 21.52
CA LEU A 115 17.79 17.10 22.75
C LEU A 115 16.28 17.16 22.77
N VAL A 116 15.64 16.03 23.09
CA VAL A 116 14.19 15.87 23.10
C VAL A 116 13.75 15.08 24.33
N LYS A 117 12.47 15.19 24.69
CA LYS A 117 11.88 14.40 25.78
C LYS A 117 11.35 13.07 25.24
N GLY A 118 11.67 11.97 25.92
CA GLY A 118 10.95 10.71 25.75
C GLY A 118 9.61 10.79 26.48
N ASN A 119 8.54 11.13 25.78
CA ASN A 119 7.19 11.28 26.35
C ASN A 119 6.11 11.00 25.29
N GLN A 120 4.84 11.23 25.64
CA GLN A 120 3.72 11.04 24.71
C GLN A 120 3.87 11.89 23.43
N SER A 121 4.41 13.11 23.50
CA SER A 121 4.60 13.95 22.31
C SER A 121 5.59 13.31 21.32
N LEU A 122 6.61 12.57 21.81
CA LEU A 122 7.46 11.75 20.95
C LEU A 122 6.70 10.57 20.33
N MET A 123 5.83 9.89 21.09
CA MET A 123 4.93 8.85 20.56
C MET A 123 4.04 9.40 19.44
N ASP A 124 3.53 10.61 19.63
CA ASP A 124 2.73 11.27 18.62
C ASP A 124 3.59 11.77 17.44
N GLY A 125 4.92 11.62 17.44
CA GLY A 125 5.78 12.11 16.35
C GLY A 125 5.90 13.64 16.28
N ILE A 126 5.67 14.31 17.41
CA ILE A 126 5.94 15.74 17.62
C ILE A 126 6.87 15.85 18.86
N PRO A 127 8.17 15.52 18.70
CA PRO A 127 9.07 15.50 19.84
C PRO A 127 9.14 16.88 20.51
N GLU A 128 9.17 16.91 21.84
CA GLU A 128 9.36 18.17 22.58
C GLU A 128 10.85 18.46 22.77
N PRO A 129 11.36 19.62 22.33
CA PRO A 129 12.77 19.96 22.52
C PRO A 129 13.10 20.27 23.98
N ILE A 130 14.32 19.94 24.39
CA ILE A 130 14.90 20.36 25.68
C ILE A 130 15.75 21.60 25.43
N GLY A 131 15.21 22.77 25.78
CA GLY A 131 15.88 24.07 25.62
C GLY A 131 16.91 24.32 26.71
N ILE A 132 18.19 24.07 26.40
CA ILE A 132 19.32 24.26 27.30
C ILE A 132 20.58 24.57 26.51
N GLU A 133 21.53 25.28 27.13
CA GLU A 133 22.82 25.61 26.55
C GLU A 133 23.61 24.34 26.19
N ARG A 134 24.17 24.31 24.98
CA ARG A 134 24.77 23.12 24.38
C ARG A 134 26.28 23.27 24.22
N ALA A 135 27.01 22.17 24.41
CA ALA A 135 28.40 22.06 23.99
C ALA A 135 28.50 21.90 22.46
N PRO A 136 29.68 22.12 21.86
CA PRO A 136 29.94 21.76 20.48
C PRO A 136 29.56 20.31 20.18
N ILE A 137 28.88 20.08 19.06
CA ILE A 137 28.56 18.74 18.59
C ILE A 137 29.28 18.43 17.29
N THR A 138 29.51 17.15 17.05
CA THR A 138 30.00 16.64 15.77
C THR A 138 28.95 15.74 15.14
N PHE A 139 28.74 15.90 13.84
CA PHE A 139 27.92 15.00 13.05
C PHE A 139 28.61 14.67 11.72
N SER A 140 28.14 13.62 11.07
CA SER A 140 28.56 13.24 9.72
C SER A 140 27.37 13.21 8.76
N VAL A 141 27.60 13.67 7.53
CA VAL A 141 26.71 13.48 6.38
C VAL A 141 27.23 12.28 5.60
N ASN A 142 26.41 11.26 5.37
CA ASN A 142 26.87 9.97 4.85
C ASN A 142 26.78 9.83 3.31
N LEU A 143 27.08 10.89 2.55
CA LEU A 143 27.16 10.75 1.09
C LEU A 143 28.47 10.03 0.68
N PRO A 144 28.44 9.15 -0.34
CA PRO A 144 29.63 8.48 -0.85
C PRO A 144 30.70 9.47 -1.30
N GLY A 145 31.98 9.20 -1.01
CA GLY A 145 33.09 10.05 -1.46
C GLY A 145 33.34 11.32 -0.64
N MET A 146 32.58 11.56 0.44
CA MET A 146 32.82 12.72 1.32
C MET A 146 34.11 12.63 2.15
N GLY A 147 34.46 11.44 2.62
CA GLY A 147 35.58 11.26 3.56
C GLY A 147 35.45 12.21 4.77
N ALA A 148 36.57 12.81 5.19
CA ALA A 148 36.59 13.77 6.30
C ALA A 148 35.75 15.04 6.05
N ASN A 149 35.43 15.38 4.80
CA ASN A 149 34.60 16.55 4.48
C ASN A 149 33.11 16.32 4.78
N GLY A 150 32.71 15.07 5.04
CA GLY A 150 31.38 14.73 5.52
C GLY A 150 31.17 15.03 7.00
N THR A 151 32.25 15.17 7.77
CA THR A 151 32.19 15.43 9.21
C THR A 151 32.23 16.93 9.49
N ARG A 152 31.33 17.40 10.35
CA ARG A 152 31.22 18.81 10.77
C ARG A 152 31.11 18.92 12.28
N THR A 153 31.86 19.86 12.83
CA THR A 153 31.72 20.29 14.23
C THR A 153 31.03 21.65 14.26
N VAL A 154 29.98 21.77 15.07
CA VAL A 154 29.20 23.00 15.24
C VAL A 154 29.32 23.46 16.68
N ASN A 155 29.97 24.60 16.90
CA ASN A 155 30.29 25.10 18.24
C ASN A 155 29.06 25.49 19.06
N ASN A 156 28.08 26.14 18.42
CA ASN A 156 26.83 26.56 19.04
C ASN A 156 25.66 25.88 18.31
N PRO A 157 25.33 24.63 18.66
CA PRO A 157 24.38 23.86 17.89
C PRO A 157 22.95 24.31 18.14
N ALA A 158 22.29 24.67 17.05
CA ALA A 158 20.87 24.94 16.93
C ALA A 158 20.43 24.43 15.55
N ALA A 159 19.12 24.30 15.33
CA ALA A 159 18.59 23.82 14.05
C ALA A 159 19.17 24.58 12.84
N SER A 160 19.31 25.91 12.94
CA SER A 160 19.86 26.76 11.88
C SER A 160 21.36 26.57 11.64
N SER A 161 22.17 26.47 12.69
CA SER A 161 23.62 26.30 12.55
C SER A 161 23.99 24.90 12.07
N VAL A 162 23.22 23.88 12.47
CA VAL A 162 23.35 22.51 11.95
C VAL A 162 22.90 22.43 10.50
N GLN A 163 21.78 23.05 10.12
CA GLN A 163 21.34 23.10 8.72
C GLN A 163 22.39 23.78 7.83
N ALA A 164 22.92 24.93 8.24
CA ALA A 164 23.97 25.62 7.48
C ALA A 164 25.24 24.76 7.29
N ALA A 165 25.59 23.95 8.30
CA ALA A 165 26.71 23.02 8.21
C ALA A 165 26.41 21.83 7.27
N ILE A 166 25.17 21.31 7.27
CA ILE A 166 24.70 20.30 6.31
C ILE A 166 24.77 20.87 4.88
N ASP A 167 24.21 22.06 4.65
CA ASP A 167 24.19 22.71 3.33
C ASP A 167 25.62 22.90 2.79
N SER A 168 26.55 23.31 3.66
CA SER A 168 27.96 23.45 3.31
C SER A 168 28.63 22.11 2.94
N SER A 169 28.24 21.03 3.62
CA SER A 169 28.65 19.66 3.30
C SER A 169 28.12 19.19 1.94
N LEU A 170 26.84 19.42 1.66
CA LEU A 170 26.21 19.07 0.39
C LEU A 170 26.79 19.87 -0.78
N GLU A 171 27.00 21.19 -0.60
CA GLU A 171 27.63 22.04 -1.61
C GLU A 171 29.07 21.59 -1.91
N TRP A 172 29.83 21.18 -0.89
CA TRP A 172 31.15 20.60 -1.11
C TRP A 172 31.05 19.32 -1.95
N TRP A 173 30.13 18.40 -1.61
CA TRP A 173 29.95 17.14 -2.35
C TRP A 173 29.61 17.40 -3.82
N ASN A 174 28.65 18.30 -4.07
CA ASN A 174 28.20 18.69 -5.41
C ASN A 174 29.35 19.24 -6.28
N ASN A 175 30.34 19.90 -5.67
CA ASN A 175 31.45 20.52 -6.39
C ASN A 175 32.71 19.64 -6.50
N ASN A 176 32.84 18.57 -5.71
CA ASN A 176 34.12 17.84 -5.56
C ASN A 176 34.03 16.32 -5.68
N ALA A 177 32.91 15.71 -5.28
CA ALA A 177 32.74 14.26 -5.27
C ALA A 177 31.76 13.77 -6.34
N TYR A 178 30.98 14.67 -6.91
CA TYR A 178 30.17 14.39 -8.09
C TYR A 178 31.08 14.19 -9.31
N VAL A 179 31.14 12.95 -9.80
CA VAL A 179 31.75 12.63 -11.10
C VAL A 179 30.63 12.62 -12.14
N ASP A 180 30.82 13.27 -13.30
CA ASP A 180 29.85 13.22 -14.40
C ASP A 180 29.48 11.77 -14.72
N GLY A 181 28.20 11.43 -14.58
CA GLY A 181 27.65 10.07 -14.76
C GLY A 181 27.51 9.23 -13.49
N TYR A 182 27.97 9.69 -12.32
CA TYR A 182 27.73 9.02 -11.03
C TYR A 182 26.30 9.27 -10.54
N VAL A 183 25.55 8.20 -10.29
CA VAL A 183 24.18 8.24 -9.76
C VAL A 183 24.20 7.78 -8.30
N ASN A 184 23.88 8.68 -7.37
CA ASN A 184 23.57 8.31 -6.00
C ASN A 184 22.11 7.84 -5.96
N ALA A 185 21.92 6.53 -6.13
CA ALA A 185 20.62 5.90 -6.03
C ALA A 185 20.16 5.90 -4.57
N ALA A 186 18.90 6.26 -4.34
CA ALA A 186 18.32 6.23 -3.00
C ALA A 186 18.30 4.82 -2.43
N ASN A 187 18.68 4.68 -1.16
CA ASN A 187 18.38 3.47 -0.40
C ASN A 187 16.86 3.42 -0.18
N SER A 188 16.19 2.48 -0.85
CA SER A 188 14.73 2.46 -0.95
C SER A 188 14.16 1.29 -0.13
N SER A 189 13.25 1.58 0.81
CA SER A 189 12.39 0.56 1.42
C SER A 189 11.01 0.56 0.78
N PHE A 190 10.39 -0.62 0.70
CA PHE A 190 9.05 -0.83 0.14
C PHE A 190 8.19 -1.56 1.17
N HIS A 191 7.02 -1.00 1.46
CA HIS A 191 6.02 -1.63 2.32
C HIS A 191 4.66 -1.59 1.63
N LEU A 192 3.87 -2.65 1.80
CA LEU A 192 2.60 -2.84 1.12
C LEU A 192 1.60 -3.46 2.09
N GLY A 193 0.36 -2.99 2.09
CA GLY A 193 -0.67 -3.53 2.96
C GLY A 193 -2.07 -3.34 2.40
N THR A 194 -2.95 -4.29 2.71
CA THR A 194 -4.39 -4.13 2.49
C THR A 194 -5.00 -3.38 3.66
N SER A 195 -5.85 -2.41 3.36
CA SER A 195 -6.47 -1.54 4.36
C SER A 195 -7.71 -2.19 4.95
N TYR A 196 -7.70 -2.44 6.26
CA TYR A 196 -8.87 -2.84 7.04
C TYR A 196 -9.21 -1.83 8.13
N SER A 197 -8.20 -1.18 8.69
CA SER A 197 -8.38 -0.02 9.55
C SER A 197 -7.19 0.94 9.40
N SER A 198 -7.39 2.20 9.80
CA SER A 198 -6.38 3.25 9.64
C SER A 198 -5.11 2.90 10.41
N LYS A 199 -5.26 2.53 11.69
CA LYS A 199 -4.14 2.18 12.55
C LYS A 199 -3.41 0.95 12.03
N GLN A 200 -4.10 -0.14 11.68
CA GLN A 200 -3.45 -1.34 11.14
C GLN A 200 -2.66 -1.03 9.87
N LEU A 201 -3.28 -0.38 8.87
CA LEU A 201 -2.59 -0.09 7.61
C LEU A 201 -1.35 0.77 7.86
N SER A 202 -1.47 1.78 8.71
CA SER A 202 -0.37 2.70 9.03
C SER A 202 0.82 2.01 9.68
N LEU A 203 0.57 0.98 10.50
CA LEU A 203 1.61 0.16 11.10
C LEU A 203 2.27 -0.76 10.06
N ASP A 204 1.48 -1.38 9.18
CA ASP A 204 1.97 -2.28 8.13
C ASP A 204 2.87 -1.58 7.12
N VAL A 205 2.47 -0.38 6.68
CA VAL A 205 3.20 0.41 5.68
C VAL A 205 4.28 1.30 6.28
N ASP A 206 4.55 1.12 7.59
CA ASP A 206 5.62 1.78 8.33
C ASP A 206 5.49 3.31 8.44
N LEU A 207 4.26 3.83 8.33
CA LEU A 207 3.91 5.25 8.37
C LEU A 207 2.79 5.47 9.38
N ASN A 208 3.08 5.39 10.69
CA ASN A 208 2.04 5.49 11.73
C ASN A 208 1.16 6.74 11.55
N ALA A 209 -0.15 6.54 11.46
CA ALA A 209 -1.11 7.59 11.16
C ALA A 209 -1.15 8.68 12.23
N GLU A 210 -0.75 8.37 13.47
CA GLU A 210 -0.63 9.36 14.56
C GLU A 210 0.40 10.45 14.25
N TRP A 211 1.40 10.15 13.42
CA TRP A 211 2.44 11.11 13.01
C TRP A 211 2.01 11.99 11.84
N ALA A 212 0.93 11.60 11.15
CA ALA A 212 0.45 12.29 9.96
C ALA A 212 -0.52 13.43 10.29
N SER A 213 -0.62 14.40 9.38
CA SER A 213 -1.64 15.45 9.41
C SER A 213 -2.07 15.81 7.98
N GLY A 214 -3.16 16.57 7.83
CA GLY A 214 -3.61 17.07 6.53
C GLY A 214 -3.85 15.95 5.49
N SER A 215 -3.40 16.17 4.25
CA SER A 215 -3.61 15.25 3.12
C SER A 215 -2.95 13.89 3.27
N VAL A 216 -1.91 13.76 4.10
CA VAL A 216 -1.28 12.47 4.40
C VAL A 216 -2.19 11.64 5.29
N SER A 217 -2.75 12.26 6.35
CA SER A 217 -3.64 11.56 7.30
C SER A 217 -4.91 11.04 6.61
N THR A 218 -5.44 11.76 5.61
CA THR A 218 -6.63 11.33 4.89
C THR A 218 -6.42 10.05 4.09
N GLN A 219 -5.19 9.73 3.68
CA GLN A 219 -4.91 8.53 2.90
C GLN A 219 -5.19 7.24 3.68
N PHE A 220 -5.09 7.29 5.02
CA PHE A 220 -5.34 6.13 5.89
C PHE A 220 -6.82 5.93 6.22
N ASN A 221 -7.73 6.78 5.74
CA ASN A 221 -9.16 6.72 6.04
C ASN A 221 -9.98 5.95 4.98
N TYR A 222 -9.30 5.19 4.13
CA TYR A 222 -9.90 4.38 3.07
C TYR A 222 -9.73 2.90 3.42
N PHE A 223 -10.84 2.16 3.48
CA PHE A 223 -10.85 0.78 3.96
C PHE A 223 -11.47 -0.15 2.93
N SER A 224 -10.98 -1.39 2.91
CA SER A 224 -11.63 -2.46 2.17
C SER A 224 -13.01 -2.74 2.78
N SER A 225 -13.96 -3.10 1.92
CA SER A 225 -15.35 -3.39 2.25
C SER A 225 -15.83 -4.56 1.40
N GLU A 226 -17.11 -4.93 1.54
CA GLU A 226 -17.70 -5.99 0.72
C GLU A 226 -17.69 -5.70 -0.78
N THR A 227 -17.58 -4.43 -1.18
CA THR A 227 -17.65 -4.00 -2.59
C THR A 227 -16.34 -3.46 -3.14
N LYS A 228 -15.42 -3.03 -2.28
CA LYS A 228 -14.15 -2.42 -2.66
C LYS A 228 -12.98 -3.02 -1.92
N LYS A 229 -11.85 -3.10 -2.58
CA LYS A 229 -10.56 -3.46 -2.00
C LYS A 229 -9.61 -2.28 -2.06
N VAL A 230 -8.95 -1.98 -0.94
CA VAL A 230 -8.02 -0.86 -0.82
C VAL A 230 -6.65 -1.39 -0.42
N VAL A 231 -5.64 -1.11 -1.23
CA VAL A 231 -4.24 -1.45 -0.98
C VAL A 231 -3.42 -0.17 -0.96
N MET A 232 -2.49 -0.05 -0.01
CA MET A 232 -1.54 1.05 0.03
C MET A 232 -0.12 0.52 -0.06
N ALA A 233 0.66 1.15 -0.93
CA ALA A 233 2.08 0.92 -1.09
C ALA A 233 2.86 2.17 -0.67
N VAL A 234 3.97 1.98 0.03
CA VAL A 234 4.85 3.05 0.49
C VAL A 234 6.27 2.76 0.04
N PHE A 235 6.91 3.76 -0.57
CA PHE A 235 8.34 3.79 -0.83
C PHE A 235 8.99 4.86 0.03
N LYS A 236 9.96 4.49 0.87
CA LYS A 236 10.83 5.45 1.55
C LYS A 236 12.16 5.45 0.82
N GLN A 237 12.49 6.57 0.17
CA GLN A 237 13.70 6.72 -0.63
C GLN A 237 14.68 7.63 0.10
N ALA A 238 15.63 7.04 0.82
CA ALA A 238 16.65 7.74 1.57
C ALA A 238 17.84 8.10 0.64
N PHE A 239 18.16 9.39 0.56
CA PHE A 239 19.29 9.91 -0.21
C PHE A 239 20.58 9.91 0.62
N TYR A 240 20.47 10.33 1.88
CA TYR A 240 21.55 10.33 2.87
C TYR A 240 20.96 10.48 4.28
N ASP A 241 21.77 10.18 5.27
CA ASP A 241 21.54 10.44 6.69
C ASP A 241 22.55 11.46 7.20
N VAL A 242 22.09 12.24 8.18
CA VAL A 242 22.92 13.07 9.03
C VAL A 242 22.97 12.43 10.41
N ILE A 243 24.15 12.01 10.84
CA ILE A 243 24.35 11.18 12.03
C ILE A 243 25.16 11.97 13.05
N PHE A 244 24.55 12.25 14.21
CA PHE A 244 25.23 12.85 15.36
C PHE A 244 26.15 11.83 16.02
N ASP A 245 27.38 12.22 16.39
CA ASP A 245 28.30 11.35 17.10
C ASP A 245 27.77 11.03 18.50
N THR A 246 27.84 9.76 18.90
CA THR A 246 27.31 9.35 20.21
C THR A 246 28.11 10.03 21.31
N PRO A 247 27.48 10.76 22.24
CA PRO A 247 28.19 11.36 23.35
C PRO A 247 28.76 10.26 24.26
N ILE A 248 30.02 10.40 24.64
CA ILE A 248 30.71 9.45 25.51
C ILE A 248 30.10 9.39 26.92
N SER A 249 29.41 10.46 27.32
CA SER A 249 28.74 10.59 28.61
C SER A 249 27.67 11.70 28.54
N PRO A 250 26.60 11.62 29.35
CA PRO A 250 25.45 12.52 29.25
C PRO A 250 25.78 14.00 29.34
N GLU A 251 26.73 14.40 30.18
CA GLU A 251 27.06 15.79 30.45
C GLU A 251 27.73 16.49 29.26
N LYS A 252 28.34 15.73 28.33
CA LYS A 252 29.07 16.25 27.17
C LYS A 252 28.22 16.94 26.13
N VAL A 253 26.90 16.85 26.23
CA VAL A 253 25.98 17.55 25.33
C VAL A 253 25.64 18.97 25.80
N PHE A 254 25.96 19.32 27.05
CA PHE A 254 25.65 20.62 27.64
C PHE A 254 26.88 21.53 27.64
N SER A 255 26.65 22.85 27.61
CA SER A 255 27.73 23.83 27.76
C SER A 255 28.45 23.63 29.10
N GLU A 256 29.76 23.91 29.16
CA GLU A 256 30.55 23.88 30.40
C GLU A 256 30.02 24.83 31.48
N GLU A 257 29.28 25.87 31.08
CA GLU A 257 28.63 26.83 31.98
C GLU A 257 27.29 26.33 32.55
N THR A 258 26.80 25.18 32.08
CA THR A 258 25.51 24.63 32.50
C THR A 258 25.58 24.14 33.93
N THR A 259 24.64 24.60 34.76
CA THR A 259 24.54 24.17 36.16
C THR A 259 23.60 22.99 36.33
N LEU A 260 23.81 22.17 37.36
CA LEU A 260 22.89 21.09 37.72
C LEU A 260 21.44 21.59 37.89
N SER A 261 21.25 22.73 38.56
CA SER A 261 19.92 23.31 38.78
C SER A 261 19.20 23.63 37.46
N LYS A 262 19.94 24.09 36.44
CA LYS A 262 19.38 24.31 35.11
C LYS A 262 18.93 23.00 34.46
N VAL A 263 19.75 21.95 34.52
CA VAL A 263 19.40 20.62 34.02
C VAL A 263 18.15 20.07 34.71
N GLN A 264 18.09 20.12 36.04
CA GLN A 264 16.95 19.66 36.85
C GLN A 264 15.64 20.41 36.57
N SER A 265 15.72 21.64 36.05
CA SER A 265 14.52 22.42 35.68
C SER A 265 13.83 21.93 34.40
N VAL A 266 14.53 21.16 33.56
CA VAL A 266 14.03 20.72 32.23
C VAL A 266 14.07 19.21 32.02
N ILE A 267 14.84 18.48 32.82
CA ILE A 267 15.01 17.02 32.79
C ILE A 267 14.62 16.46 34.15
N ASN A 268 13.81 15.39 34.15
CA ASN A 268 13.41 14.63 35.34
C ASN A 268 12.92 13.23 34.94
N ASP A 269 12.56 12.41 35.93
CA ASP A 269 12.12 11.02 35.74
C ASP A 269 10.88 10.86 34.85
N ALA A 270 9.98 11.85 34.80
CA ALA A 270 8.76 11.80 33.99
C ALA A 270 9.01 12.14 32.51
N THR A 271 10.12 12.80 32.20
CA THR A 271 10.50 13.19 30.84
C THR A 271 11.96 12.83 30.60
N ALA A 272 12.20 11.54 30.42
CA ALA A 272 13.51 10.97 30.17
C ALA A 272 14.23 11.74 29.04
N PRO A 273 15.48 12.20 29.26
CA PRO A 273 16.21 12.96 28.26
C PRO A 273 16.66 12.02 27.15
N ALA A 274 16.43 12.45 25.92
CA ALA A 274 16.86 11.74 24.72
C ALA A 274 17.46 12.73 23.71
N TYR A 275 18.09 12.19 22.67
CA TYR A 275 18.64 12.98 21.59
C TYR A 275 18.35 12.34 20.23
N ILE A 276 18.26 13.16 19.20
CA ILE A 276 18.10 12.69 17.82
C ILE A 276 19.46 12.23 17.31
N LYS A 277 19.62 10.92 17.14
CA LYS A 277 20.88 10.30 16.73
C LYS A 277 21.12 10.43 15.24
N SER A 278 20.08 10.20 14.43
CA SER A 278 20.15 10.34 12.98
C SER A 278 18.90 11.00 12.43
N VAL A 279 19.06 11.72 11.33
CA VAL A 279 17.96 12.22 10.49
C VAL A 279 18.22 11.78 9.06
N THR A 280 17.24 11.07 8.49
CA THR A 280 17.27 10.58 7.11
C THR A 280 16.64 11.62 6.20
N TYR A 281 17.34 11.98 5.12
CA TYR A 281 16.90 12.92 4.10
C TYR A 281 16.56 12.18 2.82
N GLY A 282 15.46 12.56 2.18
CA GLY A 282 14.97 11.91 0.98
C GLY A 282 13.53 12.29 0.65
N ARG A 283 12.74 11.31 0.24
CA ARG A 283 11.28 11.44 0.02
C ARG A 283 10.53 10.16 0.37
N ILE A 284 9.25 10.30 0.69
CA ILE A 284 8.31 9.20 0.89
C ILE A 284 7.25 9.29 -0.20
N ILE A 285 6.95 8.17 -0.84
CA ILE A 285 5.91 8.06 -1.86
C ILE A 285 4.85 7.08 -1.36
N MET A 286 3.59 7.50 -1.37
CA MET A 286 2.45 6.67 -1.03
C MET A 286 1.57 6.50 -2.28
N PHE A 287 1.24 5.27 -2.61
CA PHE A 287 0.24 4.95 -3.62
C PHE A 287 -0.95 4.31 -2.91
N ARG A 288 -2.15 4.85 -3.11
CA ARG A 288 -3.40 4.21 -2.71
C ARG A 288 -4.08 3.65 -3.95
N MET A 289 -4.25 2.33 -3.99
CA MET A 289 -5.00 1.63 -5.02
C MET A 289 -6.37 1.23 -4.48
N GLU A 290 -7.42 1.58 -5.21
CA GLU A 290 -8.79 1.14 -4.96
C GLU A 290 -9.30 0.33 -6.15
N THR A 291 -9.80 -0.88 -5.90
CA THR A 291 -10.37 -1.77 -6.92
C THR A 291 -11.63 -2.47 -6.41
N THR A 292 -12.26 -3.29 -7.25
CA THR A 292 -13.42 -4.10 -6.87
C THR A 292 -13.01 -5.20 -5.88
N ASN A 293 -13.95 -5.66 -5.04
CA ASN A 293 -13.67 -6.73 -4.07
C ASN A 293 -13.71 -8.15 -4.69
N THR A 294 -13.79 -8.29 -6.01
CA THR A 294 -13.77 -9.60 -6.69
C THR A 294 -12.37 -10.20 -6.72
N PHE A 295 -11.33 -9.38 -6.59
CA PHE A 295 -9.93 -9.81 -6.54
C PHE A 295 -9.48 -10.14 -5.12
N LYS A 296 -8.64 -11.17 -4.97
CA LYS A 296 -8.02 -11.49 -3.68
C LYS A 296 -7.00 -10.43 -3.31
N SER A 297 -6.83 -10.15 -2.03
CA SER A 297 -5.85 -9.15 -1.58
C SER A 297 -4.43 -9.48 -2.00
N ALA A 298 -4.06 -10.76 -1.99
CA ALA A 298 -2.76 -11.20 -2.50
C ALA A 298 -2.57 -10.89 -3.99
N ASP A 299 -3.61 -11.06 -4.82
CA ASP A 299 -3.55 -10.79 -6.26
C ASP A 299 -3.46 -9.28 -6.53
N VAL A 300 -4.18 -8.45 -5.76
CA VAL A 300 -4.11 -6.98 -5.88
C VAL A 300 -2.74 -6.45 -5.42
N GLN A 301 -2.20 -6.99 -4.32
CA GLN A 301 -0.85 -6.67 -3.87
C GLN A 301 0.20 -7.06 -4.91
N ALA A 302 0.13 -8.29 -5.44
CA ALA A 302 1.03 -8.75 -6.50
C ALA A 302 0.91 -7.92 -7.79
N ALA A 303 -0.31 -7.49 -8.15
CA ALA A 303 -0.53 -6.58 -9.28
C ALA A 303 0.15 -5.22 -9.06
N PHE A 304 0.14 -4.70 -7.82
CA PHE A 304 0.89 -3.50 -7.49
C PHE A 304 2.41 -3.72 -7.56
N GLU A 305 2.92 -4.83 -7.03
CA GLU A 305 4.35 -5.18 -7.09
C GLU A 305 4.84 -5.31 -8.53
N TYR A 306 4.05 -5.99 -9.36
CA TYR A 306 4.25 -6.05 -10.81
C TYR A 306 4.34 -4.64 -11.40
N ALA A 307 3.46 -3.74 -10.98
CA ALA A 307 3.45 -2.37 -11.45
C ALA A 307 4.66 -1.53 -11.02
N ALA A 308 5.17 -1.79 -9.82
CA ALA A 308 6.41 -1.20 -9.33
C ALA A 308 7.67 -1.80 -9.98
N GLY A 309 7.54 -2.82 -10.84
CA GLY A 309 8.66 -3.45 -11.54
C GLY A 309 9.34 -4.58 -10.76
N PHE A 310 8.72 -5.08 -9.69
CA PHE A 310 9.20 -6.27 -9.00
C PHE A 310 8.92 -7.54 -9.82
N SER A 311 9.75 -8.55 -9.60
CA SER A 311 9.59 -9.87 -10.25
C SER A 311 8.39 -10.59 -9.63
N VAL A 312 7.41 -10.94 -10.45
CA VAL A 312 6.20 -11.69 -10.06
C VAL A 312 6.01 -12.90 -10.98
N ASP A 313 5.07 -13.78 -10.63
CA ASP A 313 4.70 -14.89 -11.51
C ASP A 313 4.10 -14.37 -12.84
N GLY A 314 4.87 -14.53 -13.92
CA GLY A 314 4.49 -14.08 -15.26
C GLY A 314 3.27 -14.80 -15.85
N SER A 315 2.86 -15.95 -15.29
CA SER A 315 1.65 -16.66 -15.72
C SER A 315 0.35 -15.91 -15.38
N LEU A 316 0.41 -14.99 -14.40
CA LEU A 316 -0.72 -14.19 -13.93
C LEU A 316 -0.75 -12.77 -14.50
N LYS A 317 0.15 -12.44 -15.44
CA LYS A 317 0.26 -11.09 -16.01
C LYS A 317 -1.07 -10.53 -16.53
N ALA A 318 -1.87 -11.35 -17.21
CA ALA A 318 -3.18 -10.92 -17.73
C ALA A 318 -4.13 -10.51 -16.59
N THR A 319 -4.13 -11.25 -15.48
CA THR A 319 -4.91 -10.93 -14.28
C THR A 319 -4.41 -9.65 -13.62
N TYR A 320 -3.09 -9.44 -13.53
CA TYR A 320 -2.54 -8.20 -12.98
C TYR A 320 -2.87 -6.99 -13.86
N ASP A 321 -2.79 -7.14 -15.19
CA ASP A 321 -3.17 -6.08 -16.13
C ASP A 321 -4.66 -5.73 -16.01
N GLU A 322 -5.54 -6.71 -15.78
CA GLU A 322 -6.98 -6.52 -15.51
C GLU A 322 -7.20 -5.78 -14.20
N ILE A 323 -6.58 -6.22 -13.10
CA ILE A 323 -6.66 -5.56 -11.79
C ILE A 323 -6.26 -4.08 -11.92
N LEU A 324 -5.14 -3.79 -12.57
CA LEU A 324 -4.65 -2.42 -12.75
C LEU A 324 -5.62 -1.55 -13.56
N GLN A 325 -6.27 -2.11 -14.58
CA GLN A 325 -7.25 -1.39 -15.41
C GLN A 325 -8.56 -1.08 -14.66
N GLU A 326 -8.98 -1.98 -13.77
CA GLU A 326 -10.16 -1.78 -12.92
C GLU A 326 -9.85 -0.92 -11.67
N SER A 327 -8.59 -0.53 -11.47
CA SER A 327 -8.16 0.21 -10.29
C SER A 327 -8.10 1.73 -10.49
N SER A 328 -8.44 2.46 -9.44
CA SER A 328 -8.08 3.88 -9.27
C SER A 328 -6.83 3.98 -8.42
N ILE A 329 -5.85 4.79 -8.82
CA ILE A 329 -4.58 4.94 -8.09
C ILE A 329 -4.31 6.41 -7.81
N ASP A 330 -4.22 6.75 -6.53
CA ASP A 330 -3.85 8.06 -6.02
C ASP A 330 -2.41 8.07 -5.50
N LEU A 331 -1.65 9.11 -5.85
CA LEU A 331 -0.28 9.33 -5.43
C LEU A 331 -0.20 10.46 -4.41
N VAL A 332 0.47 10.22 -3.29
CA VAL A 332 0.92 11.26 -2.37
C VAL A 332 2.43 11.20 -2.24
N THR A 333 3.10 12.32 -2.50
CA THR A 333 4.55 12.45 -2.29
C THR A 333 4.81 13.39 -1.13
N ILE A 334 5.64 12.96 -0.19
CA ILE A 334 6.12 13.73 0.96
C ILE A 334 7.63 13.92 0.75
N GLY A 335 8.06 15.17 0.58
CA GLY A 335 9.44 15.51 0.30
C GLY A 335 9.79 15.67 -1.18
N GLY A 336 10.69 16.62 -1.46
CA GLY A 336 11.00 17.14 -2.80
C GLY A 336 10.67 18.64 -2.92
N ASN A 337 10.65 19.19 -4.15
CA ASN A 337 10.36 20.61 -4.43
C ASN A 337 8.92 21.07 -4.08
N ALA A 338 8.04 20.16 -3.69
CA ALA A 338 6.71 20.44 -3.17
C ALA A 338 6.51 19.67 -1.85
N ALA A 339 6.35 20.38 -0.73
CA ALA A 339 6.39 19.79 0.61
C ALA A 339 5.39 18.64 0.84
N VAL A 340 4.21 18.68 0.21
CA VAL A 340 3.34 17.52 0.01
C VAL A 340 2.57 17.75 -1.30
N ALA A 341 2.61 16.77 -2.23
CA ALA A 341 1.83 16.81 -3.47
C ALA A 341 0.89 15.60 -3.53
N THR A 342 -0.36 15.83 -3.97
CA THR A 342 -1.36 14.77 -4.20
C THR A 342 -1.84 14.84 -5.63
N GLU A 343 -1.68 13.76 -6.36
CA GLU A 343 -2.02 13.68 -7.79
C GLU A 343 -2.67 12.33 -8.11
N PRO A 344 -3.78 12.30 -8.87
CA PRO A 344 -4.32 11.04 -9.37
C PRO A 344 -3.43 10.50 -10.50
N ILE A 345 -3.00 9.24 -10.39
CA ILE A 345 -2.22 8.56 -11.44
C ILE A 345 -3.14 7.98 -12.51
N SER A 346 -4.27 7.40 -12.08
CA SER A 346 -5.27 6.80 -12.94
C SER A 346 -6.68 7.07 -12.43
N SER A 347 -7.63 7.23 -13.36
CA SER A 347 -9.06 7.05 -13.10
C SER A 347 -9.48 5.65 -13.56
N ALA A 348 -10.29 4.96 -12.76
CA ALA A 348 -10.90 3.69 -13.14
C ALA A 348 -11.59 3.87 -14.50
N ASN A 349 -11.24 3.03 -15.49
CA ASN A 349 -11.77 3.02 -16.86
C ASN A 349 -11.15 3.98 -17.91
N SER A 350 -9.99 4.61 -17.68
CA SER A 350 -9.44 5.57 -18.67
C SER A 350 -7.98 5.37 -19.09
N ASN A 351 -7.25 4.41 -18.50
CA ASN A 351 -5.84 4.18 -18.81
C ASN A 351 -5.56 2.69 -19.06
N SER A 352 -4.72 2.40 -20.07
CA SER A 352 -4.17 1.04 -20.26
C SER A 352 -3.28 0.67 -19.08
N ALA A 353 -3.22 -0.62 -18.72
CA ALA A 353 -2.28 -1.14 -17.72
C ALA A 353 -0.86 -0.63 -17.99
N THR A 354 -0.41 -0.64 -19.25
CA THR A 354 0.92 -0.13 -19.65
C THR A 354 1.16 1.33 -19.25
N THR A 355 0.15 2.19 -19.37
CA THR A 355 0.26 3.61 -18.97
C THR A 355 0.40 3.73 -17.45
N ILE A 356 -0.32 2.91 -16.69
CA ILE A 356 -0.23 2.87 -15.22
C ILE A 356 1.17 2.40 -14.79
N LEU A 357 1.67 1.30 -15.39
CA LEU A 357 3.02 0.78 -15.16
C LEU A 357 4.08 1.88 -15.36
N GLN A 358 4.04 2.54 -16.52
CA GLN A 358 4.99 3.60 -16.87
C GLN A 358 4.95 4.76 -15.89
N LYS A 359 3.76 5.20 -15.47
CA LYS A 359 3.63 6.29 -14.49
C LYS A 359 4.20 5.89 -13.13
N ILE A 360 3.80 4.73 -12.59
CA ILE A 360 4.30 4.25 -11.29
C ILE A 360 5.84 4.11 -11.31
N GLN A 361 6.39 3.47 -12.35
CA GLN A 361 7.84 3.32 -12.51
C GLN A 361 8.56 4.66 -12.69
N SER A 362 7.97 5.61 -13.43
CA SER A 362 8.56 6.95 -13.59
C SER A 362 8.62 7.72 -12.26
N VAL A 363 7.63 7.53 -11.38
CA VAL A 363 7.60 8.16 -10.06
C VAL A 363 8.64 7.53 -9.16
N ILE A 364 8.76 6.19 -9.14
CA ILE A 364 9.67 5.45 -8.25
C ILE A 364 11.13 5.53 -8.70
N SER A 365 11.39 5.51 -10.01
CA SER A 365 12.74 5.35 -10.58
C SER A 365 13.20 6.52 -11.46
N GLY A 366 12.37 7.56 -11.63
CA GLY A 366 12.74 8.75 -12.40
C GLY A 366 13.77 9.65 -11.70
N GLU A 367 14.07 10.79 -12.31
CA GLU A 367 15.10 11.73 -11.82
C GLU A 367 14.86 12.20 -10.37
N ASN A 368 13.61 12.34 -9.97
CA ASN A 368 13.24 12.74 -8.60
C ASN A 368 13.55 11.66 -7.54
N ALA A 369 13.89 10.43 -7.95
CA ALA A 369 14.31 9.33 -7.08
C ALA A 369 15.80 9.40 -6.68
N LEU A 370 16.53 10.37 -7.24
CA LEU A 370 17.96 10.52 -7.07
C LEU A 370 18.27 11.80 -6.32
N TYR A 371 19.30 11.75 -5.49
CA TYR A 371 19.90 12.96 -4.96
C TYR A 371 20.48 13.81 -6.09
N SER A 372 20.22 15.11 -6.06
CA SER A 372 20.94 16.09 -6.88
C SER A 372 20.98 17.44 -6.17
N LYS A 373 21.78 18.38 -6.69
CA LYS A 373 21.79 19.77 -6.18
C LYS A 373 20.40 20.43 -6.19
N ASN A 374 19.56 20.08 -7.16
CA ASN A 374 18.19 20.61 -7.30
C ASN A 374 17.13 19.71 -6.62
N ASN A 375 17.55 18.57 -6.09
CA ASN A 375 16.72 17.63 -5.33
C ASN A 375 17.54 17.08 -4.14
N PRO A 376 17.88 17.93 -3.14
CA PRO A 376 18.70 17.51 -2.01
C PRO A 376 17.94 16.62 -1.01
N GLY A 377 16.64 16.35 -1.25
CA GLY A 377 15.76 15.70 -0.30
C GLY A 377 15.35 16.61 0.86
N VAL A 378 14.40 16.13 1.65
CA VAL A 378 13.99 16.76 2.92
C VAL A 378 14.07 15.73 4.04
N PRO A 379 14.07 16.12 5.33
CA PRO A 379 13.94 15.16 6.42
C PRO A 379 12.68 14.31 6.26
N ILE A 380 12.84 12.99 6.20
CA ILE A 380 11.75 12.01 6.08
C ILE A 380 11.67 11.03 7.25
N GLY A 381 12.72 10.92 8.05
CA GLY A 381 12.74 10.07 9.23
C GLY A 381 13.83 10.44 10.21
N TYR A 382 13.70 9.99 11.46
CA TYR A 382 14.71 10.18 12.49
C TYR A 382 14.72 9.05 13.52
N SER A 383 15.87 8.84 14.15
CA SER A 383 16.04 7.92 15.29
C SER A 383 16.37 8.67 16.57
N VAL A 384 15.88 8.14 17.70
CA VAL A 384 16.02 8.76 19.01
C VAL A 384 16.73 7.80 19.96
N PHE A 385 17.68 8.32 20.72
CA PHE A 385 18.46 7.55 21.69
C PHE A 385 18.35 8.22 23.06
N TYR A 386 18.22 7.44 24.12
CA TYR A 386 18.20 7.97 25.48
C TYR A 386 19.58 8.50 25.86
N LEU A 387 19.63 9.72 26.40
CA LEU A 387 20.88 10.39 26.76
C LEU A 387 21.59 9.67 27.92
N LYS A 388 20.83 9.00 28.79
CA LYS A 388 21.32 8.31 29.98
C LYS A 388 22.34 7.21 29.66
N ASP A 389 22.06 6.40 28.65
CA ASP A 389 22.78 5.16 28.38
C ASP A 389 23.04 4.91 26.88
N ASN A 390 22.66 5.85 26.02
CA ASN A 390 22.72 5.72 24.56
C ASN A 390 21.95 4.48 24.04
N SER A 391 20.90 4.05 24.73
CA SER A 391 19.99 3.02 24.24
C SER A 391 19.00 3.61 23.23
N LEU A 392 18.63 2.81 22.23
CA LEU A 392 17.65 3.17 21.21
C LEU A 392 16.25 3.29 21.83
N ALA A 393 15.58 4.43 21.60
CA ALA A 393 14.19 4.63 21.98
C ALA A 393 13.26 3.98 20.95
N LYS A 394 12.59 2.90 21.33
CA LYS A 394 11.57 2.22 20.52
C LYS A 394 10.18 2.75 20.87
N LEU A 395 9.36 3.00 19.87
CA LEU A 395 7.97 3.48 20.03
C LEU A 395 7.03 2.32 19.69
N GLY A 396 6.34 1.78 20.68
CA GLY A 396 5.48 0.62 20.51
C GLY A 396 3.99 0.97 20.39
N TYR A 397 3.32 0.29 19.46
CA TYR A 397 1.91 0.47 19.16
C TYR A 397 1.22 -0.87 19.03
N THR A 398 -0.04 -0.91 19.43
CA THR A 398 -0.89 -2.08 19.30
C THR A 398 -2.26 -1.66 18.76
N THR A 399 -2.89 -2.52 17.98
CA THR A 399 -4.27 -2.32 17.52
C THR A 399 -4.95 -3.65 17.29
N GLU A 400 -6.20 -3.75 17.71
CA GLU A 400 -7.09 -4.81 17.26
C GLU A 400 -7.78 -4.35 15.98
N TYR A 401 -7.90 -5.24 15.01
CA TYR A 401 -8.64 -4.98 13.77
C TYR A 401 -9.16 -6.28 13.17
N THR A 402 -10.16 -6.16 12.31
CA THR A 402 -10.77 -7.32 11.66
C THR A 402 -10.57 -7.24 10.16
N ALA A 403 -9.88 -8.24 9.61
CA ALA A 403 -9.78 -8.43 8.17
C ALA A 403 -11.02 -9.18 7.67
N ASN A 404 -11.66 -8.67 6.62
CA ASN A 404 -12.76 -9.35 5.94
C ASN A 404 -12.37 -9.63 4.50
N GLU A 405 -12.22 -10.91 4.17
CA GLU A 405 -11.82 -11.38 2.85
C GLU A 405 -12.95 -12.19 2.23
N CYS A 406 -13.57 -11.64 1.19
CA CYS A 406 -14.64 -12.30 0.45
C CYS A 406 -14.13 -12.77 -0.91
N VAL A 407 -14.52 -13.98 -1.31
CA VAL A 407 -14.34 -14.50 -2.66
C VAL A 407 -15.71 -14.82 -3.22
N THR A 408 -16.02 -14.19 -4.36
CA THR A 408 -17.28 -14.38 -5.07
C THR A 408 -17.06 -15.27 -6.28
N THR A 409 -17.79 -16.39 -6.37
CA THR A 409 -17.79 -17.30 -7.51
C THR A 409 -19.18 -17.38 -8.13
N GLN A 410 -19.24 -17.20 -9.45
CA GLN A 410 -20.45 -17.56 -10.19
C GLN A 410 -20.44 -19.08 -10.40
N ASN A 411 -21.47 -19.75 -9.89
CA ASN A 411 -21.57 -21.20 -9.89
C ASN A 411 -22.31 -21.72 -11.13
N SER A 412 -23.10 -20.87 -11.79
CA SER A 412 -23.91 -21.26 -12.93
C SER A 412 -24.19 -20.10 -13.89
N ASN A 413 -24.49 -20.43 -15.14
CA ASN A 413 -24.96 -19.47 -16.12
C ASN A 413 -26.43 -19.69 -16.44
N THR A 414 -27.17 -18.61 -16.63
CA THR A 414 -28.56 -18.67 -17.11
C THR A 414 -28.54 -18.58 -18.63
N PHE A 415 -29.00 -19.64 -19.29
CA PHE A 415 -29.10 -19.75 -20.73
C PHE A 415 -30.42 -19.21 -21.25
N ASN A 416 -30.37 -18.51 -22.38
CA ASN A 416 -31.52 -18.16 -23.19
C ASN A 416 -31.33 -18.73 -24.59
N ILE A 417 -32.18 -19.69 -24.98
CA ILE A 417 -32.21 -20.26 -26.32
C ILE A 417 -33.45 -19.74 -27.04
N TYR A 418 -33.24 -19.00 -28.11
CA TYR A 418 -34.30 -18.51 -28.98
C TYR A 418 -34.42 -19.43 -30.21
N LEU A 419 -35.57 -20.06 -30.38
CA LEU A 419 -35.94 -20.81 -31.57
C LEU A 419 -36.56 -19.85 -32.59
N GLY A 420 -35.87 -19.64 -33.71
CA GLY A 420 -36.31 -18.75 -34.79
C GLY A 420 -37.33 -19.44 -35.68
N ASN A 421 -36.85 -20.27 -36.60
CA ASN A 421 -37.70 -20.95 -37.58
C ASN A 421 -37.22 -22.38 -37.87
N PHE A 422 -38.14 -23.18 -38.39
CA PHE A 422 -37.86 -24.48 -38.98
C PHE A 422 -38.11 -24.39 -40.48
N SER A 423 -37.09 -24.67 -41.28
CA SER A 423 -37.13 -24.60 -42.73
C SER A 423 -37.17 -26.01 -43.31
N VAL A 424 -38.16 -26.27 -44.15
CA VAL A 424 -38.14 -27.39 -45.09
C VAL A 424 -37.48 -26.88 -46.35
N ILE A 425 -36.24 -27.32 -46.60
CA ILE A 425 -35.48 -26.93 -47.80
C ILE A 425 -35.87 -27.85 -48.96
N LYS A 426 -36.00 -29.15 -48.65
CA LYS A 426 -36.44 -30.23 -49.53
C LYS A 426 -37.34 -31.18 -48.76
N ASP A 427 -38.53 -31.45 -49.29
CA ASP A 427 -39.65 -32.08 -48.58
C ASP A 427 -39.66 -33.60 -48.64
N CYS A 428 -38.68 -34.21 -49.32
CA CYS A 428 -38.50 -35.65 -49.49
C CYS A 428 -39.35 -36.27 -50.63
N ASP A 429 -40.29 -35.52 -51.22
CA ASP A 429 -41.32 -36.07 -52.11
C ASP A 429 -41.17 -35.65 -53.58
N GLY A 430 -40.00 -35.85 -54.17
CA GLY A 430 -39.83 -35.83 -55.63
C GLY A 430 -40.43 -34.62 -56.36
N ILE A 431 -41.35 -34.85 -57.31
CA ILE A 431 -41.99 -33.82 -58.16
C ILE A 431 -43.50 -33.67 -57.83
N GLU A 432 -44.10 -34.65 -57.17
CA GLU A 432 -45.54 -34.69 -56.88
C GLU A 432 -45.78 -35.18 -55.44
N GLY A 433 -46.13 -34.26 -54.55
CA GLY A 433 -46.34 -34.52 -53.12
C GLY A 433 -45.86 -33.32 -52.29
N GLY A 434 -46.44 -33.11 -51.11
CA GLY A 434 -45.91 -32.17 -50.12
C GLY A 434 -45.55 -32.97 -48.88
N GLY A 435 -44.39 -32.71 -48.30
CA GLY A 435 -43.86 -33.53 -47.20
C GLY A 435 -44.59 -33.31 -45.88
N GLU A 436 -44.84 -34.42 -45.19
CA GLU A 436 -45.59 -34.48 -43.93
C GLU A 436 -44.65 -34.62 -42.73
N PHE A 437 -44.07 -33.49 -42.34
CA PHE A 437 -43.06 -33.42 -41.30
C PHE A 437 -43.64 -33.38 -39.89
N TYR A 438 -43.17 -34.28 -39.03
CA TYR A 438 -43.22 -34.10 -37.57
C TYR A 438 -41.82 -33.83 -37.03
N PHE A 439 -41.60 -32.68 -36.40
CA PHE A 439 -40.32 -32.36 -35.78
C PHE A 439 -40.44 -32.08 -34.29
N LYS A 440 -39.36 -32.37 -33.57
CA LYS A 440 -39.18 -32.16 -32.13
C LYS A 440 -37.81 -31.56 -31.85
N VAL A 441 -37.78 -30.47 -31.10
CA VAL A 441 -36.58 -29.84 -30.56
C VAL A 441 -36.49 -30.13 -29.06
N GLN A 442 -35.37 -30.65 -28.61
CA GLN A 442 -35.09 -30.93 -27.19
C GLN A 442 -33.85 -30.17 -26.74
N PHE A 443 -33.85 -29.77 -25.47
CA PHE A 443 -32.71 -29.17 -24.78
C PHE A 443 -32.22 -30.18 -23.75
N LEU A 444 -31.00 -30.70 -23.91
CA LEU A 444 -30.47 -31.80 -23.12
C LEU A 444 -29.11 -31.47 -22.52
N ASP A 445 -28.78 -32.11 -21.40
CA ASP A 445 -27.42 -32.08 -20.83
C ASP A 445 -26.52 -33.17 -21.46
N GLU A 446 -25.28 -33.28 -20.99
CA GLU A 446 -24.32 -34.31 -21.45
C GLU A 446 -24.77 -35.76 -21.19
N ASN A 447 -25.74 -35.97 -20.30
CA ASN A 447 -26.28 -37.28 -19.92
C ASN A 447 -27.67 -37.53 -20.54
N ASN A 448 -28.11 -36.68 -21.47
CA ASN A 448 -29.45 -36.70 -22.10
C ASN A 448 -30.63 -36.38 -21.15
N ASN A 449 -30.38 -35.74 -20.01
CA ASN A 449 -31.46 -35.22 -19.17
C ASN A 449 -32.06 -33.97 -19.80
N VAL A 450 -33.38 -33.79 -19.69
CA VAL A 450 -34.09 -32.64 -20.24
C VAL A 450 -33.83 -31.39 -19.40
N LEU A 451 -33.31 -30.34 -20.03
CA LEU A 451 -32.98 -29.06 -19.39
C LEU A 451 -34.17 -28.09 -19.34
N ALA A 452 -35.04 -28.15 -20.35
CA ALA A 452 -36.24 -27.33 -20.46
C ALA A 452 -37.26 -27.99 -21.39
N ASN A 453 -38.52 -27.54 -21.31
CA ASN A 453 -39.58 -27.97 -22.23
C ASN A 453 -39.17 -27.70 -23.68
N GLY A 454 -39.22 -28.75 -24.49
CA GLY A 454 -38.91 -28.70 -25.92
C GLY A 454 -39.99 -27.99 -26.76
N PHE A 455 -39.85 -28.11 -28.07
CA PHE A 455 -40.86 -27.70 -29.05
C PHE A 455 -41.17 -28.88 -29.97
N ASN A 456 -42.42 -29.07 -30.38
CA ASN A 456 -42.76 -30.04 -31.41
C ASN A 456 -43.91 -29.53 -32.26
N LYS A 457 -43.96 -29.98 -33.52
CA LYS A 457 -44.99 -29.55 -34.47
C LYS A 457 -45.08 -30.55 -35.63
N TYR A 458 -46.30 -30.76 -36.11
CA TYR A 458 -46.59 -31.41 -37.38
C TYR A 458 -46.88 -30.34 -38.45
N LEU A 459 -46.37 -30.57 -39.65
CA LEU A 459 -46.48 -29.73 -40.84
C LEU A 459 -46.78 -30.62 -42.05
N ASP A 460 -47.59 -30.12 -42.97
CA ASP A 460 -47.88 -30.71 -44.28
C ASP A 460 -47.65 -29.57 -45.28
N VAL A 461 -46.51 -29.61 -45.96
CA VAL A 461 -45.94 -28.45 -46.68
C VAL A 461 -45.08 -28.86 -47.88
N TYR A 462 -45.09 -28.04 -48.92
CA TYR A 462 -44.20 -28.18 -50.09
C TYR A 462 -42.85 -27.47 -49.89
N ASP A 463 -41.80 -27.95 -50.53
CA ASP A 463 -40.49 -27.29 -50.50
C ASP A 463 -40.36 -26.09 -51.49
N PRO A 464 -39.67 -24.99 -51.10
CA PRO A 464 -39.19 -24.66 -49.77
C PRO A 464 -40.29 -24.02 -48.89
N TYR A 465 -40.30 -24.33 -47.59
CA TYR A 465 -41.21 -23.74 -46.61
C TYR A 465 -40.49 -23.32 -45.33
N ASN A 466 -40.98 -22.26 -44.67
CA ASN A 466 -40.43 -21.75 -43.41
C ASN A 466 -41.52 -21.60 -42.36
N TYR A 467 -41.44 -22.38 -41.29
CA TYR A 467 -42.31 -22.27 -40.12
C TYR A 467 -41.66 -21.40 -39.04
N LEU A 468 -42.29 -20.29 -38.68
CA LEU A 468 -41.84 -19.43 -37.59
C LEU A 468 -42.19 -20.06 -36.22
N ILE A 469 -41.17 -20.34 -35.41
CA ILE A 469 -41.35 -20.88 -34.05
C ILE A 469 -41.49 -19.72 -33.05
N ASN A 470 -40.56 -18.76 -33.09
CA ASN A 470 -40.52 -17.56 -32.24
C ASN A 470 -40.75 -17.86 -30.74
N GLN A 471 -39.92 -18.72 -30.15
CA GLN A 471 -39.98 -19.03 -28.71
C GLN A 471 -38.61 -18.97 -28.06
N THR A 472 -38.56 -18.41 -26.85
CA THR A 472 -37.37 -18.45 -25.99
C THR A 472 -37.55 -19.48 -24.89
N LYS A 473 -36.50 -20.26 -24.61
CA LYS A 473 -36.42 -21.15 -23.45
C LYS A 473 -35.26 -20.74 -22.56
N THR A 474 -35.50 -20.76 -21.26
CA THR A 474 -34.54 -20.35 -20.24
C THR A 474 -34.32 -21.46 -19.24
N PHE A 475 -33.06 -21.72 -18.90
CA PHE A 475 -32.66 -22.69 -17.88
C PHE A 475 -31.25 -22.36 -17.37
N THR A 476 -30.83 -22.98 -16.27
CA THR A 476 -29.54 -22.70 -15.63
C THR A 476 -28.61 -23.89 -15.75
N MET A 477 -27.34 -23.64 -16.05
CA MET A 477 -26.31 -24.67 -16.16
C MET A 477 -25.12 -24.37 -15.27
N PRO A 478 -24.57 -25.37 -14.54
CA PRO A 478 -23.40 -25.17 -13.70
C PRO A 478 -22.13 -24.85 -14.52
N ARG A 479 -21.27 -24.00 -13.97
CA ARG A 479 -19.95 -23.63 -14.53
C ARG A 479 -18.89 -24.70 -14.23
N THR A 480 -19.15 -25.94 -14.64
CA THR A 480 -18.25 -27.08 -14.42
C THR A 480 -17.66 -27.56 -15.75
N ILE A 481 -16.33 -27.71 -15.80
CA ILE A 481 -15.63 -28.16 -17.03
C ILE A 481 -16.25 -29.48 -17.51
N GLY A 482 -16.59 -29.52 -18.81
CA GLY A 482 -17.17 -30.71 -19.45
C GLY A 482 -18.71 -30.73 -19.48
N LYS A 483 -19.40 -29.80 -18.79
CA LYS A 483 -20.85 -29.65 -18.90
C LYS A 483 -21.27 -29.20 -20.30
N LYS A 484 -22.40 -29.72 -20.78
CA LYS A 484 -22.90 -29.46 -22.13
C LYS A 484 -24.35 -29.02 -22.14
N VAL A 485 -24.67 -28.12 -23.06
CA VAL A 485 -26.03 -27.84 -23.52
C VAL A 485 -26.16 -28.39 -24.93
N VAL A 486 -27.15 -29.25 -25.15
CA VAL A 486 -27.41 -29.89 -26.43
C VAL A 486 -28.78 -29.44 -26.95
N VAL A 487 -28.80 -28.78 -28.10
CA VAL A 487 -30.01 -28.48 -28.86
C VAL A 487 -30.19 -29.57 -29.90
N LYS A 488 -31.06 -30.54 -29.62
CA LYS A 488 -31.30 -31.70 -30.48
C LYS A 488 -32.57 -31.51 -31.30
N LEU A 489 -32.44 -31.56 -32.62
CA LEU A 489 -33.56 -31.67 -33.55
C LEU A 489 -33.77 -33.15 -33.89
N ILE A 490 -35.02 -33.58 -33.87
CA ILE A 490 -35.49 -34.89 -34.32
C ILE A 490 -36.60 -34.62 -35.34
N CYS A 491 -36.50 -35.20 -36.52
CA CYS A 491 -37.53 -35.10 -37.55
C CYS A 491 -38.03 -36.49 -37.94
N TYR A 492 -39.26 -36.50 -38.46
CA TYR A 492 -39.98 -37.58 -39.11
C TYR A 492 -40.64 -36.97 -40.33
N GLU A 493 -40.65 -37.71 -41.42
CA GLU A 493 -41.43 -37.42 -42.62
C GLU A 493 -42.23 -38.72 -42.87
N SER A 494 -43.50 -38.60 -43.21
CA SER A 494 -44.38 -39.75 -43.37
C SER A 494 -45.52 -39.54 -44.36
N ASP A 495 -45.50 -40.32 -45.43
CA ASP A 495 -46.58 -40.44 -46.39
C ASP A 495 -47.71 -41.37 -45.96
N LYS A 496 -48.81 -41.34 -46.74
CA LYS A 496 -49.87 -42.36 -46.73
C LYS A 496 -50.01 -43.07 -48.07
N ASP A 497 -50.13 -44.40 -48.03
CA ASP A 497 -50.49 -45.18 -49.22
C ASP A 497 -51.96 -44.97 -49.63
N ILE A 498 -52.35 -45.57 -50.76
CA ILE A 498 -53.73 -45.54 -51.28
C ILE A 498 -54.78 -46.15 -50.33
N LEU A 499 -54.36 -46.89 -49.30
CA LEU A 499 -55.22 -47.46 -48.26
C LEU A 499 -55.19 -46.64 -46.96
N GLY A 500 -54.43 -45.55 -46.91
CA GLY A 500 -54.26 -44.67 -45.76
C GLY A 500 -53.25 -45.15 -44.72
N ASN A 501 -52.46 -46.19 -45.01
CA ASN A 501 -51.40 -46.65 -44.10
C ASN A 501 -50.23 -45.66 -44.12
N VAL A 502 -49.78 -45.26 -42.94
CA VAL A 502 -48.64 -44.36 -42.78
C VAL A 502 -47.33 -45.12 -42.95
N TYR A 503 -46.45 -44.64 -43.82
CA TYR A 503 -45.07 -45.11 -43.93
C TYR A 503 -44.11 -43.93 -43.77
N TYR A 504 -42.94 -44.15 -43.16
CA TYR A 504 -41.98 -43.09 -42.91
C TYR A 504 -40.86 -43.10 -43.95
N ASP A 505 -40.49 -41.95 -44.49
CA ASP A 505 -39.33 -41.87 -45.37
C ASP A 505 -38.06 -42.25 -44.60
N SER A 506 -37.32 -43.23 -45.12
CA SER A 506 -36.10 -43.75 -44.47
C SER A 506 -35.01 -42.70 -44.19
N ARG A 507 -35.04 -41.58 -44.92
CA ARG A 507 -34.10 -40.47 -44.77
C ARG A 507 -34.47 -39.60 -43.58
N MET A 508 -35.76 -39.44 -43.29
CA MET A 508 -36.26 -38.63 -42.19
C MET A 508 -36.90 -39.41 -41.04
N ASN A 509 -37.00 -40.73 -41.08
CA ASN A 509 -37.58 -41.52 -39.99
C ASN A 509 -36.73 -41.45 -38.69
N GLY A 510 -37.06 -40.52 -37.80
CA GLY A 510 -36.34 -40.29 -36.55
C GLY A 510 -34.94 -39.73 -36.74
N ALA A 511 -34.71 -39.03 -37.86
CA ALA A 511 -33.41 -38.43 -38.14
C ALA A 511 -33.09 -37.34 -37.11
N THR A 512 -31.83 -37.29 -36.63
CA THR A 512 -31.45 -36.34 -35.58
C THR A 512 -30.17 -35.59 -35.89
N ILE A 513 -30.12 -34.32 -35.48
CA ILE A 513 -28.90 -33.50 -35.47
C ILE A 513 -28.86 -32.70 -34.16
N SER A 514 -27.65 -32.43 -33.66
CA SER A 514 -27.45 -31.70 -32.41
C SER A 514 -26.49 -30.54 -32.57
N GLY A 515 -26.86 -29.39 -32.01
CA GLY A 515 -25.92 -28.32 -31.68
C GLY A 515 -25.41 -28.50 -30.25
N ILE A 516 -24.10 -28.59 -30.07
CA ILE A 516 -23.48 -28.83 -28.76
C ILE A 516 -22.71 -27.58 -28.33
N HIS A 517 -22.94 -27.15 -27.09
CA HIS A 517 -22.30 -26.00 -26.45
C HIS A 517 -21.67 -26.47 -25.15
N SER A 518 -20.38 -26.25 -24.93
CA SER A 518 -19.64 -26.86 -23.80
C SER A 518 -18.96 -25.81 -22.94
N TYR A 519 -18.91 -26.03 -21.63
CA TYR A 519 -18.15 -25.19 -20.71
C TYR A 519 -16.68 -25.62 -20.67
N ASN A 520 -15.78 -24.67 -20.94
CA ASN A 520 -14.36 -24.94 -21.15
C ASN A 520 -13.49 -24.51 -19.95
N SER A 521 -12.22 -24.91 -19.96
CA SER A 521 -11.23 -24.55 -18.94
C SER A 521 -10.91 -23.06 -18.87
N ASN A 522 -11.15 -22.30 -19.95
CA ASN A 522 -11.00 -20.84 -19.97
C ASN A 522 -12.17 -20.09 -19.31
N GLY A 523 -13.11 -20.80 -18.68
CA GLY A 523 -14.22 -20.19 -17.94
C GLY A 523 -15.41 -19.74 -18.79
N THR A 524 -15.47 -20.10 -20.09
CA THR A 524 -16.53 -19.68 -21.02
C THR A 524 -17.22 -20.85 -21.71
N TRP A 525 -18.46 -20.63 -22.17
CA TRP A 525 -19.19 -21.58 -23.02
C TRP A 525 -18.86 -21.41 -24.51
N SER A 526 -18.45 -22.49 -25.16
CA SER A 526 -18.20 -22.52 -26.61
C SER A 526 -19.50 -22.69 -27.41
N GLY A 527 -19.48 -22.22 -28.67
CA GLY A 527 -20.60 -22.42 -29.61
C GLY A 527 -21.81 -21.51 -29.39
N THR A 528 -21.75 -20.62 -28.39
CA THR A 528 -22.81 -19.67 -28.06
C THR A 528 -22.70 -18.39 -28.88
N SER A 529 -23.83 -17.82 -29.28
CA SER A 529 -23.89 -16.58 -30.07
C SER A 529 -25.29 -15.96 -30.01
N PRO A 530 -25.41 -14.63 -29.89
CA PRO A 530 -26.68 -13.94 -30.06
C PRO A 530 -27.18 -13.99 -31.51
N SER A 531 -26.29 -14.19 -32.48
CA SER A 531 -26.63 -14.34 -33.89
C SER A 531 -27.30 -15.68 -34.17
N SER A 532 -28.24 -15.71 -35.12
CA SER A 532 -28.89 -16.95 -35.53
C SER A 532 -27.86 -17.95 -36.05
N ARG A 533 -27.86 -19.14 -35.47
CA ARG A 533 -27.17 -20.34 -35.96
C ARG A 533 -28.20 -21.28 -36.59
N SER A 534 -27.73 -22.32 -37.28
CA SER A 534 -28.60 -23.37 -37.79
C SER A 534 -27.99 -24.75 -37.62
N ILE A 535 -28.84 -25.75 -37.37
CA ILE A 535 -28.51 -27.17 -37.49
C ILE A 535 -29.38 -27.76 -38.59
N GLU A 536 -28.81 -28.65 -39.41
CA GLU A 536 -29.42 -29.14 -40.63
C GLU A 536 -29.40 -30.67 -40.64
N ILE A 537 -30.52 -31.27 -41.04
CA ILE A 537 -30.61 -32.68 -41.38
C ILE A 537 -30.76 -32.71 -42.90
N GLY A 538 -29.69 -33.06 -43.60
CA GLY A 538 -29.70 -33.28 -45.04
C GLY A 538 -29.00 -34.59 -45.33
N LYS A 539 -29.75 -35.59 -45.83
CA LYS A 539 -29.17 -36.89 -46.21
C LYS A 539 -28.87 -37.00 -47.70
N ASP A 540 -29.57 -36.23 -48.52
CA ASP A 540 -29.36 -36.13 -49.98
C ASP A 540 -29.92 -34.80 -50.54
N THR A 541 -30.00 -34.68 -51.86
CA THR A 541 -30.49 -33.48 -52.57
C THR A 541 -32.00 -33.29 -52.55
N ASN A 542 -32.77 -34.27 -52.07
CA ASN A 542 -34.22 -34.27 -52.12
C ASN A 542 -34.87 -34.26 -50.73
N CYS A 543 -34.10 -34.37 -49.65
CA CYS A 543 -34.66 -34.46 -48.30
C CYS A 543 -33.78 -33.70 -47.30
N ASN A 544 -34.23 -32.49 -46.93
CA ASN A 544 -33.41 -31.53 -46.21
C ASN A 544 -34.25 -30.56 -45.37
N VAL A 545 -33.96 -30.52 -44.07
CA VAL A 545 -34.60 -29.59 -43.13
C VAL A 545 -33.58 -28.90 -42.24
N LYS A 546 -33.91 -27.69 -41.78
CA LYS A 546 -33.01 -26.84 -41.01
C LYS A 546 -33.74 -26.17 -39.85
N LEU A 547 -33.14 -26.21 -38.66
CA LEU A 547 -33.61 -25.44 -37.50
C LEU A 547 -32.69 -24.25 -37.28
N HIS A 548 -33.27 -23.05 -37.26
CA HIS A 548 -32.59 -21.81 -36.90
C HIS A 548 -32.83 -21.46 -35.43
N TYR A 549 -31.76 -21.22 -34.69
CA TYR A 549 -31.83 -20.82 -33.28
C TYR A 549 -30.63 -19.96 -32.88
N SER A 550 -30.75 -19.17 -31.82
CA SER A 550 -29.61 -18.51 -31.16
C SER A 550 -29.56 -18.92 -29.69
N ILE A 551 -28.38 -18.79 -29.07
CA ILE A 551 -28.14 -19.22 -27.69
C ILE A 551 -27.16 -18.28 -27.03
N THR A 552 -27.60 -17.70 -25.91
CA THR A 552 -26.82 -16.75 -25.11
C THR A 552 -26.84 -17.20 -23.64
N TYR A 553 -25.91 -16.67 -22.86
CA TYR A 553 -25.86 -16.92 -21.43
C TYR A 553 -25.41 -15.67 -20.67
N GLN A 554 -25.78 -15.59 -19.38
CA GLN A 554 -25.33 -14.60 -18.41
C GLN A 554 -24.73 -15.28 -17.19
#